data_AF-A0A9D8CTH0-F1
#
_entry.id   AF-A0A9D8CTH0-F1
#
_cell.length_a   1.000
_cell.length_b   1.000
_cell.length_c   1.000
_cell.angle_alpha   90.00
_cell.angle_beta   90.00
_cell.angle_gamma   90.00
#
_symmetry.space_group_name_H-M   'P 1'
#
loop_
_entity.id
_entity.type
_entity.pdbx_description
1 polymer ?
#
loop_
_entity_poly.entity_id
_entity_poly.type
_entity_poly.pdbx_seq_one_letter_code
_entity_poly.pdbx_strand_id
1 'polypeptide(L)'
;MSDKDMPATPEAAIAPIQGAAPKRPRRRRLGKRERATTLFRLWHGLRDLVAEAERLNDPELVHFLAVAQLMVEEQVTAQVPGAAAFAQADLSLPN
;
A
#
# COMPACT_ATOMS: atom_id res chain seq x y z
N MET A 1 -20.33 22.58 -68.03
CA MET A 1 -19.29 21.59 -67.68
C MET A 1 -17.95 22.29 -67.65
N SER A 2 -17.45 22.59 -66.45
CA SER A 2 -16.03 22.81 -66.15
C SER A 2 -15.91 22.84 -64.64
N ASP A 3 -15.48 21.70 -64.08
CA ASP A 3 -15.02 21.56 -62.71
C ASP A 3 -14.00 22.66 -62.40
N LYS A 4 -14.28 23.43 -61.36
CA LYS A 4 -13.38 24.45 -60.84
C LYS A 4 -12.76 23.87 -59.58
N ASP A 5 -11.45 23.65 -59.66
CA ASP A 5 -10.58 23.10 -58.63
C ASP A 5 -10.96 23.51 -57.20
N MET A 6 -11.26 22.50 -56.39
CA MET A 6 -11.41 22.61 -54.94
C MET A 6 -10.05 22.28 -54.30
N PRO A 7 -9.40 23.23 -53.58
CA PRO A 7 -8.09 22.95 -52.99
C PRO A 7 -8.21 21.93 -51.85
N ALA A 8 -7.25 21.00 -51.86
CA ALA A 8 -7.09 19.92 -50.91
C ALA A 8 -7.20 20.38 -49.44
N THR A 9 -7.93 19.59 -48.66
CA THR A 9 -8.01 19.61 -47.19
C THR A 9 -6.62 19.76 -46.56
N PRO A 10 -6.43 20.61 -45.54
CA PRO A 10 -5.22 20.56 -44.73
C PRO A 10 -5.26 19.29 -43.89
N GLU A 11 -4.50 18.29 -44.34
CA GLU A 11 -4.09 17.13 -43.56
C GLU A 11 -3.35 17.65 -42.31
N ALA A 12 -4.08 17.73 -41.19
CA ALA A 12 -3.52 18.05 -39.90
C ALA A 12 -2.49 16.97 -39.57
N ALA A 13 -1.21 17.31 -39.71
CA ALA A 13 -0.10 16.52 -39.24
C ALA A 13 -0.23 16.33 -37.71
N ILE A 14 -0.81 15.20 -37.30
CA ILE A 14 -0.84 14.79 -35.91
C ILE A 14 0.57 14.30 -35.57
N ALA A 15 1.35 15.18 -34.93
CA ALA A 15 2.64 14.79 -34.36
C ALA A 15 2.46 13.61 -33.40
N PRO A 16 3.35 12.61 -33.41
CA PRO A 16 3.27 11.51 -32.46
C PRO A 16 3.46 12.06 -31.05
N ILE A 17 2.41 11.92 -30.23
CA ILE A 17 2.48 12.18 -28.79
C ILE A 17 3.46 11.14 -28.23
N GLN A 18 4.70 11.57 -28.01
CA GLN A 18 5.67 10.80 -27.24
C GLN A 18 5.19 10.74 -25.79
N GLY A 19 4.29 9.79 -25.52
CA GLY A 19 3.91 9.41 -24.17
C GLY A 19 5.10 8.76 -23.51
N ALA A 20 5.96 9.57 -22.88
CA ALA A 20 6.93 9.07 -21.93
C ALA A 20 6.14 8.33 -20.84
N ALA A 21 6.18 6.99 -20.86
CA ALA A 21 5.54 6.18 -19.85
C ALA A 21 6.05 6.63 -18.48
N PRO A 22 5.16 6.93 -17.50
CA PRO A 22 5.61 7.34 -16.17
C PRO A 22 6.47 6.22 -15.59
N LYS A 23 7.76 6.51 -15.39
CA LYS A 23 8.69 5.58 -14.72
C LYS A 23 8.07 5.27 -13.36
N ARG A 24 7.58 4.03 -13.20
CA ARG A 24 7.04 3.55 -11.93
C ARG A 24 8.09 3.84 -10.85
N PRO A 25 7.73 4.53 -9.75
CA PRO A 25 8.69 4.82 -8.71
C PRO A 25 9.26 3.50 -8.19
N ARG A 26 10.56 3.32 -8.39
CA ARG A 26 11.29 2.13 -7.96
C ARG A 26 11.18 2.12 -6.43
N ARG A 27 10.40 1.20 -5.87
CA ARG A 27 10.18 1.11 -4.41
C ARG A 27 11.54 0.98 -3.73
N ARG A 28 12.00 2.06 -3.10
CA ARG A 28 13.25 2.06 -2.34
C ARG A 28 13.03 1.11 -1.16
N ARG A 29 13.90 0.09 -1.03
CA ARG A 29 13.90 -0.76 0.15
C ARG A 29 14.34 0.11 1.33
N LEU A 30 13.49 0.24 2.33
CA LEU A 30 13.81 0.98 3.55
C LEU A 30 14.94 0.28 4.30
N GLY A 31 15.84 1.05 4.92
CA GLY A 31 16.84 0.50 5.83
C GLY A 31 16.17 -0.14 7.05
N LYS A 32 16.85 -1.06 7.77
CA LYS A 32 16.27 -1.75 8.95
C LYS A 32 15.70 -0.77 10.00
N ARG A 33 16.48 0.27 10.35
CA ARG A 33 16.06 1.30 11.33
C ARG A 33 14.88 2.14 10.84
N GLU A 34 14.89 2.49 9.55
CA GLU A 34 13.81 3.22 8.89
C GLU A 34 12.52 2.38 8.89
N ARG A 35 12.62 1.08 8.57
CA ARG A 35 11.50 0.13 8.60
C ARG A 35 10.92 -0.04 10.01
N ALA A 36 11.76 -0.23 11.03
CA ALA A 36 11.32 -0.34 12.41
C ALA A 36 10.59 0.94 12.88
N THR A 37 11.12 2.11 12.53
CA THR A 37 10.50 3.40 12.86
C THR A 37 9.14 3.56 12.16
N THR A 38 9.05 3.17 10.88
CA THR A 38 7.78 3.19 10.13
C THR A 38 6.75 2.26 10.75
N LEU A 39 7.13 1.03 11.11
CA LEU A 39 6.22 0.07 11.74
C LEU A 39 5.74 0.56 13.11
N PHE A 40 6.63 1.15 13.92
CA PHE A 40 6.27 1.74 15.20
C PHE A 40 5.20 2.83 15.06
N ARG A 41 5.39 3.76 14.10
CA ARG A 41 4.40 4.81 13.81
C ARG A 41 3.08 4.23 13.31
N LEU A 42 3.13 3.22 12.46
CA LEU A 42 1.94 2.56 11.92
C LEU A 42 1.14 1.86 13.03
N TRP A 43 1.81 1.14 13.92
CA TRP A 43 1.17 0.45 15.04
C TRP A 43 0.44 1.42 15.97
N HIS A 44 1.08 2.54 16.33
CA HIS A 44 0.44 3.60 17.12
C HIS A 44 -0.76 4.21 16.40
N GLY A 45 -0.61 4.56 15.12
CA GLY A 45 -1.71 5.12 14.34
C GLY A 45 -2.91 4.17 14.22
N LEU A 46 -2.68 2.86 14.10
CA LEU A 46 -3.75 1.86 14.09
C LEU A 46 -4.49 1.79 15.43
N ARG A 47 -3.80 1.84 16.57
CA ARG A 47 -4.46 1.90 17.89
C ARG A 47 -5.36 3.12 18.02
N ASP A 48 -4.91 4.26 17.54
CA ASP A 48 -5.72 5.50 17.56
C ASP A 48 -6.98 5.36 16.69
N LEU A 49 -6.85 4.72 15.52
CA LEU A 49 -7.97 4.44 14.63
C LEU A 49 -8.95 3.42 15.21
N VAL A 50 -8.47 2.38 15.89
CA VAL A 50 -9.34 1.42 16.59
C VAL A 50 -10.18 2.15 17.63
N ALA A 51 -9.55 2.98 18.46
CA ALA A 51 -10.26 3.74 19.48
C ALA A 51 -11.29 4.71 18.88
N GLU A 52 -11.04 5.28 17.69
CA GLU A 52 -12.03 6.08 16.97
C GLU A 52 -13.17 5.23 16.41
N ALA A 53 -12.88 4.07 15.82
CA ALA A 53 -13.92 3.16 15.32
C ALA A 53 -14.84 2.64 16.44
N GLU A 54 -14.27 2.37 17.62
CA GLU A 54 -15.04 2.03 18.83
C GLU A 54 -15.97 3.19 19.25
N ARG A 55 -15.49 4.44 19.21
CA ARG A 55 -16.31 5.63 19.48
C ARG A 55 -17.43 5.83 18.47
N LEU A 56 -17.18 5.50 17.20
CA LEU A 56 -18.16 5.55 16.12
C LEU A 56 -19.17 4.38 16.18
N ASN A 57 -18.94 3.39 17.06
CA ASN A 57 -19.73 2.18 17.20
C ASN A 57 -19.87 1.41 15.87
N ASP A 58 -18.78 1.39 15.09
CA ASP A 58 -18.68 0.65 13.83
C ASP A 58 -17.90 -0.66 14.05
N PRO A 59 -18.59 -1.79 14.28
CA PRO A 59 -17.93 -3.05 14.63
C PRO A 59 -17.16 -3.67 13.47
N GLU A 60 -17.57 -3.42 12.22
CA GLU A 60 -16.86 -3.93 11.04
C GLU A 60 -15.53 -3.21 10.87
N LEU A 61 -15.52 -1.89 11.08
CA LEU A 61 -14.31 -1.09 11.04
C LEU A 61 -13.37 -1.45 12.21
N VAL A 62 -13.88 -1.64 13.42
CA VAL A 62 -13.09 -2.13 14.56
C VAL A 62 -12.44 -3.47 14.23
N HIS A 63 -13.20 -4.42 13.67
CA HIS A 63 -12.68 -5.73 13.29
C HIS A 63 -11.58 -5.62 12.23
N PHE A 64 -11.82 -4.85 11.17
CA PHE A 64 -10.83 -4.62 10.11
C PHE A 64 -9.52 -4.02 10.66
N LEU A 65 -9.63 -3.00 11.51
CA LEU A 65 -8.46 -2.34 12.10
C LEU A 65 -7.72 -3.25 13.09
N ALA A 66 -8.44 -4.09 13.84
CA ALA A 66 -7.84 -5.08 14.73
C ALA A 66 -7.04 -6.13 13.93
N VAL A 67 -7.55 -6.61 12.80
CA VAL A 67 -6.81 -7.52 11.90
C VAL A 67 -5.59 -6.81 11.30
N ALA A 68 -5.73 -5.56 10.87
CA ALA A 68 -4.60 -4.78 10.38
C ALA A 68 -3.50 -4.60 11.45
N GLN A 69 -3.90 -4.35 12.70
CA GLN A 69 -2.98 -4.24 13.84
C GLN A 69 -2.23 -5.56 14.06
N LEU A 70 -2.93 -6.71 14.05
CA LEU A 70 -2.33 -8.04 14.17
C LEU A 70 -1.25 -8.28 13.10
N MET A 71 -1.52 -7.94 11.85
CA MET A 71 -0.53 -8.08 10.77
C MET A 71 0.71 -7.21 10.97
N VAL A 72 0.54 -6.00 11.51
CA VAL A 72 1.68 -5.11 11.82
C VAL A 72 2.50 -5.67 12.97
N GLU A 73 1.86 -6.19 14.01
CA GLU A 73 2.52 -6.82 15.16
C GLU A 73 3.34 -8.05 14.76
N GLU A 74 2.83 -8.87 13.83
CA GLU A 74 3.59 -9.98 13.25
C GLU A 74 4.86 -9.47 12.52
N GLN A 75 4.75 -8.38 11.74
CA GLN A 75 5.90 -7.79 11.04
C GLN A 75 6.93 -7.15 11.98
N VAL A 76 6.47 -6.60 13.11
CA VAL A 76 7.34 -6.09 14.18
C VAL A 76 8.05 -7.26 14.85
N THR A 77 7.31 -8.30 15.23
CA THR A 77 7.83 -9.53 15.86
C THR A 77 8.89 -10.18 14.98
N ALA A 78 8.67 -10.28 13.66
CA ALA A 78 9.65 -10.82 12.71
C ALA A 78 10.97 -10.03 12.65
N GLN A 79 11.02 -8.81 13.17
CA GLN A 79 12.25 -8.00 13.26
C GLN A 79 12.92 -8.04 14.63
N VAL A 80 12.27 -8.63 15.64
CA VAL A 80 12.86 -8.84 16.96
C VAL A 80 13.88 -9.98 16.86
N PRO A 81 15.15 -9.75 17.24
CA PRO A 81 16.14 -10.82 17.31
C PRO A 81 15.66 -11.96 18.21
N GLY A 82 15.71 -13.20 17.72
CA GLY A 82 15.24 -14.37 18.47
C GLY A 82 13.76 -14.72 18.29
N ALA A 83 12.97 -13.95 17.51
CA ALA A 83 11.57 -14.27 17.24
C ALA A 83 11.34 -15.65 16.61
N ALA A 84 12.31 -16.15 15.82
CA ALA A 84 12.28 -17.50 15.25
C ALA A 84 12.25 -18.62 16.32
N ALA A 85 12.72 -18.34 17.55
CA ALA A 85 12.64 -19.30 18.65
C ALA A 85 11.19 -19.53 19.11
N PHE A 86 10.32 -18.52 19.00
CA PHE A 86 8.90 -18.64 19.33
C PHE A 86 8.08 -19.30 18.22
N ALA A 87 8.59 -19.33 16.98
CA ALA A 87 7.93 -20.05 15.88
C ALA A 87 7.96 -21.58 16.05
N GLN A 88 8.79 -22.09 16.97
CA GLN A 88 8.85 -23.51 17.33
C GLN A 88 7.96 -23.86 18.52
N ALA A 89 7.27 -22.88 19.12
CA ALA A 89 6.32 -23.15 20.19
C ALA A 89 5.11 -23.91 19.62
N ASP A 90 4.83 -25.08 20.18
CA ASP A 90 3.61 -25.83 19.89
C ASP A 90 2.42 -25.04 20.42
N LEU A 91 1.61 -24.47 19.52
CA LEU A 91 0.42 -23.70 19.83
C LEU A 91 -0.83 -24.58 19.88
N SER A 92 -0.68 -25.91 19.89
CA SER A 92 -1.82 -26.79 20.14
C SER A 92 -2.36 -26.55 21.56
N LEU A 93 -3.69 -26.52 21.66
CA LEU A 93 -4.38 -26.45 22.95
C LEU A 93 -4.03 -27.72 23.75
N PRO A 94 -3.76 -27.61 25.06
CA PRO A 94 -3.66 -28.79 25.89
C PRO A 94 -5.00 -29.53 25.86
N ASN A 95 -4.91 -30.83 25.51
CA ASN A 95 -6.02 -31.78 25.40
C ASN A 95 -7.01 -31.73 26.58
#